data_AF-A0A920F1D3-F1
#
_entry.id   AF-A0A920F1D3-F1
#
_cell.length_a   1.000
_cell.length_b   1.000
_cell.length_c   1.000
_cell.angle_alpha   90.00
_cell.angle_beta   90.00
_cell.angle_gamma   90.00
#
_symmetry.space_group_name_H-M   'P 1'
#
loop_
_entity.id
_entity.type
_entity.pdbx_description
1 polymer ?
#
loop_
_entity_poly.entity_id
_entity_poly.type
_entity_poly.pdbx_seq_one_letter_code
_entity_poly.pdbx_strand_id
1 'polypeptide(L)'
;MLMKLLKEHDHNFKDENKIYFSEHHLSHAASAFFPSPFEEAVVLTADGVGEWATTTVAVGKDKDLSIKKEIHFPHSFGLLYSAFTYYTGFKVNSGEYKLMGLAPYGEPKYVNHIKDNLIEIKRWII
;
A
#
# COMPACT_ATOMS: atom_id res chain seq x y z
N MET A 1 -1.06 -1.82 28.24
CA MET A 1 -2.29 -2.44 27.72
C MET A 1 -1.98 -3.72 26.95
N LEU A 2 -1.16 -3.67 25.88
CA LEU A 2 -0.79 -4.83 25.06
C LEU A 2 -0.25 -6.02 25.87
N MET A 3 0.74 -5.78 26.73
CA MET A 3 1.33 -6.84 27.58
C MET A 3 0.35 -7.51 28.54
N LYS A 4 -0.68 -6.78 28.97
CA LYS A 4 -1.74 -7.34 29.81
C LYS A 4 -2.59 -8.32 28.99
N LEU A 5 -3.01 -7.91 27.80
CA LEU A 5 -3.78 -8.74 26.88
C LEU A 5 -2.99 -9.96 26.41
N LEU A 6 -1.70 -9.81 26.10
CA LEU A 6 -0.83 -10.95 25.74
C LEU A 6 -0.73 -11.97 26.89
N LYS A 7 -0.64 -11.51 28.14
CA LYS A 7 -0.64 -12.38 29.32
C LYS A 7 -1.97 -13.08 29.58
N GLU A 8 -3.09 -12.57 29.04
CA GLU A 8 -4.38 -13.26 29.07
C GLU A 8 -4.39 -14.48 28.12
N HIS A 9 -3.58 -14.45 27.05
CA HIS A 9 -3.43 -15.57 26.11
C HIS A 9 -2.29 -16.54 26.47
N ASP A 10 -1.17 -16.02 26.98
CA ASP A 10 -0.02 -16.81 27.44
C ASP A 10 0.54 -16.25 28.76
N HIS A 11 0.22 -16.90 29.87
CA HIS A 11 0.69 -16.52 31.20
C HIS A 11 2.22 -16.61 31.38
N ASN A 12 2.92 -17.33 30.50
CA ASN A 12 4.38 -17.45 30.51
C ASN A 12 5.07 -16.37 29.67
N PHE A 13 4.33 -15.58 28.89
CA PHE A 13 4.88 -14.47 28.14
C PHE A 13 5.28 -13.33 29.07
N LYS A 14 6.59 -13.23 29.34
CA LYS A 14 7.17 -12.28 30.31
C LYS A 14 8.17 -11.30 29.70
N ASP A 15 8.56 -11.51 28.45
CA ASP A 15 9.68 -10.80 27.83
C ASP A 15 9.18 -9.82 26.77
N GLU A 16 9.08 -8.55 27.16
CA GLU A 16 8.66 -7.46 26.27
C GLU A 16 9.66 -7.25 25.12
N ASN A 17 10.93 -7.65 25.28
CA ASN A 17 11.97 -7.53 24.25
C ASN A 17 11.75 -8.48 23.07
N LYS A 18 10.78 -9.39 23.15
CA LYS A 18 10.37 -10.25 22.05
C LYS A 18 9.31 -9.62 21.15
N ILE A 19 8.85 -8.42 21.47
CA ILE A 19 7.90 -7.67 20.64
C ILE A 19 8.67 -6.73 19.74
N TYR A 20 8.51 -6.93 18.44
CA TYR A 20 9.08 -6.08 17.41
C TYR A 20 7.96 -5.37 16.65
N PHE A 21 8.21 -4.10 16.32
CA PHE A 21 7.35 -3.32 15.45
C PHE A 21 8.08 -3.10 14.13
N SER A 22 7.34 -3.18 13.04
CA SER A 22 7.81 -2.91 11.69
C SER A 22 6.87 -1.91 11.05
N GLU A 23 7.40 -1.08 10.15
CA GLU A 23 6.61 -0.19 9.31
C GLU A 23 5.62 -1.00 8.46
N HIS A 24 4.39 -0.49 8.31
CA HIS A 24 3.29 -1.13 7.59
C HIS A 24 3.66 -1.45 6.13
N HIS A 25 4.19 -0.46 5.40
CA HIS A 25 4.58 -0.67 4.01
C HIS A 25 5.86 -1.50 3.84
N LEU A 26 6.76 -1.52 4.81
CA LEU A 26 7.88 -2.47 4.79
C LEU A 26 7.37 -3.90 4.94
N SER A 27 6.35 -4.11 5.78
CA SER A 27 5.69 -5.40 5.96
C SER A 27 5.01 -5.88 4.67
N HIS A 28 4.32 -4.98 3.97
CA HIS A 28 3.78 -5.29 2.63
C HIS A 28 4.88 -5.66 1.64
N ALA A 29 5.95 -4.86 1.53
CA ALA A 29 7.06 -5.15 0.63
C ALA A 29 7.74 -6.49 0.95
N ALA A 30 7.95 -6.80 2.23
CA ALA A 30 8.53 -8.05 2.70
C ALA A 30 7.66 -9.26 2.34
N SER A 31 6.34 -9.13 2.52
CA SER A 31 5.36 -10.18 2.18
C SER A 31 5.30 -10.48 0.68
N ALA A 32 5.74 -9.55 -0.17
CA ALA A 32 5.84 -9.75 -1.61
C ALA A 32 7.23 -10.27 -2.03
N PHE A 33 8.32 -9.69 -1.51
CA PHE A 33 9.69 -9.99 -1.94
C PHE A 33 10.19 -11.36 -1.47
N PHE A 34 10.14 -11.64 -0.16
CA PHE A 34 10.72 -12.87 0.41
C PHE A 34 10.11 -14.19 -0.09
N PRO A 35 8.79 -14.28 -0.41
CA PRO A 35 8.26 -15.48 -1.06
C PRO A 35 8.37 -15.46 -2.59
N SER A 36 8.83 -14.37 -3.20
CA SER A 36 9.02 -14.30 -4.65
C SER A 36 10.22 -15.16 -5.09
N PRO A 37 10.27 -15.58 -6.37
CA PRO A 37 11.41 -16.34 -6.89
C PRO A 37 12.62 -15.45 -7.26
N PHE A 38 12.58 -14.14 -6.96
CA PHE A 38 13.61 -13.20 -7.40
C PHE A 38 14.65 -12.97 -6.31
N GLU A 39 15.93 -13.10 -6.67
CA GLU A 39 17.06 -12.75 -5.78
C GLU A 39 17.21 -11.23 -5.64
N GLU A 40 16.84 -10.45 -6.67
CA GLU A 40 16.87 -8.99 -6.66
C GLU A 40 15.62 -8.45 -7.36
N ALA A 41 14.89 -7.54 -6.73
CA ALA A 41 13.65 -6.98 -7.27
C ALA A 41 13.35 -5.57 -6.77
N VAL A 42 12.70 -4.78 -7.64
CA VAL A 42 11.99 -3.56 -7.22
C VAL A 42 10.58 -3.97 -6.77
N VAL A 43 10.19 -3.55 -5.57
CA VAL A 43 8.87 -3.80 -5.01
C VAL A 43 8.09 -2.50 -4.97
N LEU A 44 6.93 -2.47 -5.61
CA LEU A 44 5.99 -1.35 -5.56
C LEU A 44 4.82 -1.72 -4.65
N THR A 45 4.67 -1.00 -3.55
CA THR A 45 3.47 -1.09 -2.70
C THR A 45 2.61 0.13 -2.98
N ALA A 46 1.37 -0.07 -3.43
CA ALA A 46 0.38 0.99 -3.62
C ALA A 46 -0.85 0.67 -2.77
N ASP A 47 -1.08 1.47 -1.75
CA ASP A 47 -2.14 1.28 -0.74
C ASP A 47 -2.98 2.56 -0.61
N GLY A 48 -4.02 2.52 0.24
CA GLY A 48 -4.75 3.71 0.67
C GLY A 48 -3.84 4.63 1.48
N VAL A 49 -3.52 4.23 2.71
CA VAL A 49 -2.60 4.90 3.64
C VAL A 49 -2.06 3.86 4.63
N GLY A 50 -0.75 3.83 4.85
CA GLY A 50 -0.12 3.16 5.99
C GLY A 50 -0.13 4.06 7.23
N GLU A 51 1.04 4.33 7.81
CA GLU A 51 1.21 5.34 8.85
C GLU A 51 1.13 6.76 8.26
N TRP A 52 1.91 6.99 7.20
CA TRP A 52 1.99 8.25 6.46
C TRP A 52 2.19 8.05 4.96
N ALA A 53 2.95 7.03 4.59
CA ALA A 53 3.12 6.64 3.20
C ALA A 53 1.82 6.06 2.64
N THR A 54 1.62 6.26 1.34
CA THR A 54 0.48 5.76 0.56
C THR A 54 0.95 4.91 -0.62
N THR A 55 2.19 5.12 -1.05
CA THR A 55 2.87 4.32 -2.06
C THR A 55 4.35 4.29 -1.73
N THR A 56 4.99 3.13 -1.83
CA THR A 56 6.43 2.99 -1.62
C THR A 56 7.08 2.20 -2.74
N VAL A 57 8.33 2.55 -3.04
CA VAL A 57 9.23 1.76 -3.89
C VAL A 57 10.34 1.25 -3.00
N ALA A 58 10.47 -0.07 -2.90
CA ALA A 58 11.55 -0.74 -2.20
C ALA A 58 12.47 -1.45 -3.20
N VAL A 59 13.72 -1.67 -2.79
CA VAL A 59 14.65 -2.56 -3.49
C VAL A 59 15.00 -3.68 -2.53
N GLY A 60 14.70 -4.91 -2.96
CA GLY A 60 15.07 -6.15 -2.29
C GLY A 60 16.24 -6.81 -3.01
N LYS A 61 17.21 -7.31 -2.24
CA LYS A 61 18.32 -8.13 -2.73
C LYS A 61 18.72 -9.14 -1.66
N ASP A 62 18.70 -10.42 -2.00
CA ASP A 62 18.94 -11.54 -1.08
C ASP A 62 18.04 -11.44 0.17
N LYS A 63 18.63 -11.06 1.32
CA LYS A 63 17.95 -10.88 2.60
C LYS A 63 17.66 -9.41 2.92
N ASP A 64 18.22 -8.48 2.15
CA ASP A 64 18.11 -7.06 2.41
C ASP A 64 16.90 -6.50 1.68
N LEU A 65 16.12 -5.67 2.37
CA LEU A 65 14.97 -4.98 1.80
C LEU A 65 14.93 -3.56 2.37
N SER A 66 14.90 -2.56 1.50
CA SER A 66 14.89 -1.16 1.93
C SER A 66 13.97 -0.32 1.06
N ILE A 67 13.16 0.51 1.72
CA ILE A 67 12.36 1.54 1.04
C ILE A 67 13.32 2.59 0.46
N LYS A 68 13.14 2.92 -0.81
CA LYS A 68 13.93 3.91 -1.55
C LYS A 68 13.16 5.19 -1.81
N LYS A 69 11.86 5.10 -2.03
CA LYS A 69 10.99 6.26 -2.29
C LYS A 69 9.59 6.04 -1.74
N GLU A 70 8.94 7.14 -1.44
CA GLU A 70 7.59 7.16 -0.91
C GLU A 70 6.78 8.30 -1.51
N ILE A 71 5.48 8.09 -1.61
CA ILE A 71 4.47 9.13 -1.72
C ILE A 71 3.74 9.15 -0.38
N HIS A 72 3.55 10.34 0.19
CA HIS A 72 2.90 10.52 1.48
C HIS A 72 1.50 11.09 1.32
N PHE A 73 0.67 10.82 2.31
CA PHE A 73 -0.63 11.47 2.48
C PHE A 73 -0.47 13.01 2.43
N PRO A 74 -1.37 13.76 1.77
CA PRO A 74 -2.68 13.35 1.25
C PRO A 74 -2.67 12.76 -0.17
N HIS A 75 -1.52 12.66 -0.83
CA HIS A 75 -1.45 12.12 -2.18
C HIS A 75 -1.47 10.59 -2.12
N SER A 76 -2.49 9.97 -2.71
CA SER A 76 -2.63 8.50 -2.70
C SER A 76 -3.36 8.02 -3.95
N PHE A 77 -2.76 7.07 -4.66
CA PHE A 77 -3.43 6.41 -5.77
C PHE A 77 -4.59 5.55 -5.29
N GLY A 78 -4.45 4.89 -4.13
CA GLY A 78 -5.51 4.11 -3.50
C GLY A 78 -6.71 4.99 -3.13
N LEU A 79 -6.49 6.13 -2.46
CA LEU A 79 -7.58 7.03 -2.08
C LEU A 79 -8.24 7.69 -3.30
N LEU A 80 -7.48 8.00 -4.36
CA LEU A 80 -8.05 8.48 -5.62
C LEU A 80 -9.00 7.44 -6.22
N TYR A 81 -8.60 6.17 -6.22
CA TYR A 81 -9.44 5.08 -6.70
C TYR A 81 -10.69 4.87 -5.81
N SER A 82 -10.55 5.02 -4.49
CA SER A 82 -11.68 5.00 -3.56
C SER A 82 -12.65 6.17 -3.78
N ALA A 83 -12.16 7.36 -4.14
CA ALA A 83 -13.02 8.50 -4.47
C ALA A 83 -13.90 8.21 -5.70
N PHE A 84 -13.35 7.60 -6.76
CA PHE A 84 -14.14 7.16 -7.91
C PHE A 84 -15.10 6.01 -7.56
N THR A 85 -14.68 5.09 -6.68
CA THR A 85 -15.53 4.01 -6.17
C THR A 85 -16.76 4.58 -5.48
N TYR A 86 -16.56 5.59 -4.62
CA TYR A 86 -17.66 6.29 -3.96
C TYR A 86 -18.53 7.06 -4.95
N TYR A 87 -17.92 7.83 -5.86
CA TYR A 87 -18.64 8.65 -6.85
C TYR A 87 -19.56 7.83 -7.75
N THR A 88 -19.16 6.61 -8.09
CA THR A 88 -19.95 5.68 -8.90
C THR A 88 -21.02 4.92 -8.10
N GLY A 89 -21.19 5.23 -6.82
CA GLY A 89 -22.24 4.69 -5.96
C GLY A 89 -21.86 3.39 -5.24
N PHE A 90 -20.59 2.98 -5.27
CA PHE A 90 -20.13 1.80 -4.55
C PHE A 90 -19.60 2.13 -3.15
N LYS A 91 -19.63 1.13 -2.27
CA LYS A 91 -19.09 1.22 -0.91
C LYS A 91 -17.56 1.15 -0.95
N VAL A 92 -16.89 2.15 -0.38
CA VAL A 92 -15.42 2.17 -0.21
C VAL A 92 -14.95 1.00 0.67
N ASN A 93 -13.76 0.46 0.40
CA ASN A 93 -13.16 -0.73 1.01
C ASN A 93 -13.93 -2.04 0.75
N SER A 94 -14.75 -2.07 -0.31
CA SER A 94 -15.61 -3.22 -0.66
C SER A 94 -16.12 -3.17 -2.11
N GLY A 95 -15.95 -2.04 -2.80
CA GLY A 95 -16.57 -1.75 -4.09
C GLY A 95 -15.55 -1.54 -5.21
N GLU A 96 -14.28 -1.43 -4.87
CA GLU A 96 -13.16 -1.13 -5.75
C GLU A 96 -13.06 -2.15 -6.90
N TYR A 97 -13.29 -3.44 -6.59
CA TYR A 97 -13.29 -4.50 -7.60
C TYR A 97 -14.48 -4.41 -8.56
N LYS A 98 -15.62 -3.85 -8.13
CA LYS A 98 -16.79 -3.64 -9.00
C LYS A 98 -16.51 -2.51 -9.97
N LEU A 99 -15.90 -1.42 -9.51
CA LEU A 99 -15.43 -0.35 -10.37
C LEU A 99 -14.43 -0.88 -11.40
N MET A 100 -13.48 -1.73 -10.98
CA MET A 100 -12.53 -2.38 -11.89
C MET A 100 -13.26 -3.27 -12.91
N GLY A 101 -14.23 -4.06 -12.45
CA GLY A 101 -15.03 -4.94 -13.32
C GLY A 101 -15.87 -4.18 -14.35
N LEU A 102 -16.21 -2.92 -14.09
CA LEU A 102 -16.89 -2.04 -15.05
C LEU A 102 -15.93 -1.36 -16.04
N ALA A 103 -14.64 -1.27 -15.74
CA ALA A 103 -13.65 -0.62 -16.58
C ALA A 103 -13.66 -1.07 -18.07
N PRO A 104 -13.77 -2.38 -18.42
CA PRO A 104 -13.80 -2.79 -19.83
C PRO A 104 -15.08 -2.39 -20.59
N TYR A 105 -16.13 -1.94 -19.90
CA TYR A 105 -17.37 -1.45 -20.51
C TYR A 105 -17.38 0.08 -20.69
N GLY A 106 -16.37 0.77 -20.15
CA GLY A 106 -16.25 2.22 -20.22
C GLY A 106 -15.52 2.70 -21.48
N GLU A 107 -15.64 4.01 -21.73
CA GLU A 107 -14.82 4.72 -22.71
C GLU A 107 -13.94 5.74 -21.97
N PRO A 108 -12.66 5.92 -22.35
CA PRO A 108 -11.70 6.79 -21.65
C PRO A 108 -11.94 8.30 -21.91
N LYS A 109 -13.18 8.78 -21.76
CA LYS A 109 -13.61 10.16 -22.08
C LYS A 109 -12.92 11.24 -21.24
N TYR A 110 -12.59 10.91 -19.98
CA TYR A 110 -12.09 11.88 -19.00
C TYR A 110 -10.58 11.81 -18.76
N VAL A 111 -9.83 11.04 -19.56
CA VAL A 111 -8.39 10.84 -19.34
C VAL A 111 -7.62 12.17 -19.28
N ASN A 112 -7.90 13.10 -20.21
CA ASN A 112 -7.23 14.40 -20.21
C ASN A 112 -7.64 15.23 -19.00
N HIS A 113 -8.93 15.30 -18.66
CA HIS A 113 -9.38 16.05 -17.49
C HIS A 113 -8.75 15.54 -16.19
N ILE A 114 -8.62 14.22 -16.03
CA ILE A 114 -7.95 13.61 -14.87
C ILE A 114 -6.46 13.97 -14.85
N LYS A 115 -5.75 13.88 -15.98
CA LYS A 115 -4.33 14.23 -16.09
C LYS A 115 -4.04 15.72 -15.90
N ASP A 116 -4.98 16.58 -16.28
CA ASP A 116 -4.78 18.03 -16.23
C ASP A 116 -5.15 18.62 -14.85
N ASN A 117 -6.00 17.93 -14.07
CA ASN A 117 -6.57 18.49 -12.84
C ASN A 117 -6.40 17.65 -11.57
N LEU A 118 -6.21 16.31 -11.68
CA LEU A 118 -6.23 15.41 -10.51
C LEU A 118 -4.90 14.72 -10.23
N ILE A 119 -4.10 14.45 -11.26
CA ILE A 119 -2.83 13.73 -11.11
C ILE A 119 -1.69 14.46 -11.82
N GLU A 120 -0.49 14.40 -11.24
CA GLU A 120 0.73 14.84 -11.90
C GLU A 120 1.60 13.62 -12.20
N ILE A 121 1.90 13.36 -13.48
CA ILE A 121 2.75 12.24 -13.90
C ILE A 121 4.17 12.76 -14.07
N LYS A 122 5.00 12.55 -13.05
CA LYS A 122 6.43 12.91 -13.10
C LYS A 122 7.26 11.78 -13.69
N ARG A 123 8.13 12.10 -14.65
CA ARG A 123 9.24 11.23 -15.03
C ARG A 123 10.37 11.43 -14.03
N TRP A 124 10.73 10.36 -13.32
CA TRP A 124 11.91 10.34 -12.48
C TRP A 124 12.99 9.55 -13.20
N ILE A 125 14.17 10.16 -13.31
CA ILE A 125 15.39 9.41 -13.62
C ILE A 125 15.84 8.83 -12.28
N ILE A 126 15.96 7.50 -12.22
CA ILE A 126 16.51 6.76 -11.08
C ILE A 126 18.03 6.71 -11.26
#